data_AF-A0A431J9T9-F1
#
_entry.id   AF-A0A431J9T9-F1
#
_cell.length_a   1.000
_cell.length_b   1.000
_cell.length_c   1.000
_cell.angle_alpha   90.00
_cell.angle_beta   90.00
_cell.angle_gamma   90.00
#
_symmetry.space_group_name_H-M   'P 1'
#
loop_
_entity.id
_entity.type
_entity.pdbx_description
1 polymer ?
#
loop_
_entity_poly.entity_id
_entity_poly.type
_entity_poly.pdbx_seq_one_letter_code
_entity_poly.pdbx_strand_id
1 'polypeptide(L)'
;MSTSDTTVVVQTLTERIQQQDRLIAALSADLRDARQASVHAMLGQLRLREAVLLYVGRDSDSLAVQLTEAFGVDVARAVSNSLFVLDNAPVATEVREAIRAATNHGMNRW
;
A
#
# COMPACT_ATOMS: atom_id res chain seq x y z
N MET A 1 21.16 -49.38 -4.73
CA MET A 1 21.10 -47.91 -4.85
C MET A 1 22.33 -47.35 -4.17
N SER A 2 23.27 -46.84 -4.95
CA SER A 2 24.58 -46.41 -4.44
C SER A 2 24.46 -45.00 -3.85
N THR A 3 25.19 -44.73 -2.78
CA THR A 3 25.28 -43.41 -2.11
C THR A 3 25.59 -42.24 -3.06
N SER A 4 26.23 -42.53 -4.20
CA SER A 4 26.48 -41.57 -5.29
C SER A 4 25.20 -41.02 -5.93
N ASP A 5 24.18 -41.86 -6.15
CA ASP A 5 22.91 -41.43 -6.78
C ASP A 5 22.13 -40.49 -5.86
N THR A 6 22.10 -40.79 -4.56
CA THR A 6 21.45 -39.95 -3.55
C THR A 6 22.13 -38.57 -3.45
N THR A 7 23.46 -38.53 -3.56
CA THR A 7 24.23 -37.28 -3.47
C THR A 7 23.96 -36.36 -4.67
N VAL A 8 23.92 -36.94 -5.88
CA VAL A 8 23.60 -36.19 -7.12
C VAL A 8 22.17 -35.64 -7.08
N VAL A 9 21.21 -36.43 -6.59
CA VAL A 9 19.82 -35.99 -6.45
C VAL A 9 19.69 -34.85 -5.44
N VAL A 10 20.34 -34.95 -4.27
CA VAL A 10 20.33 -33.89 -3.25
C VAL A 10 20.95 -32.60 -3.78
N GLN A 11 22.07 -32.69 -4.51
CA GLN A 11 22.70 -31.52 -5.11
C GLN A 11 21.77 -30.86 -6.14
N THR A 12 21.19 -31.64 -7.05
CA THR A 12 20.28 -31.15 -8.08
C THR A 12 19.05 -30.47 -7.48
N LEU A 13 18.47 -31.04 -6.42
CA LEU A 13 17.33 -30.45 -5.71
C LEU A 13 17.74 -29.15 -5.01
N THR A 14 18.93 -29.10 -4.40
CA THR A 14 19.45 -27.91 -3.73
C THR A 14 19.66 -26.76 -4.73
N GLU A 15 20.28 -27.04 -5.88
CA GLU A 15 20.47 -26.05 -6.95
C GLU A 15 19.13 -25.52 -7.47
N ARG A 16 18.13 -26.40 -7.61
CA ARG A 16 16.79 -26.03 -8.06
C ARG A 16 16.07 -25.16 -7.03
N ILE A 17 16.18 -25.47 -5.74
CA ILE A 17 15.64 -24.63 -4.66
C ILE A 17 16.27 -23.24 -4.70
N GLN A 18 17.60 -23.15 -4.78
CA GLN A 18 18.30 -21.87 -4.87
C GLN A 18 17.93 -21.05 -6.12
N GLN A 19 17.65 -21.73 -7.24
CA GLN A 19 17.16 -21.06 -8.44
C GLN A 19 15.72 -20.55 -8.25
N GLN A 20 14.86 -21.34 -7.61
CA GLN A 20 13.49 -20.93 -7.29
C GLN A 20 13.46 -19.76 -6.31
N ASP A 21 14.27 -19.78 -5.26
CA ASP A 21 14.37 -18.69 -4.28
C ASP A 21 14.79 -17.38 -4.94
N ARG A 22 15.77 -17.43 -5.86
CA ARG A 22 16.19 -16.26 -6.65
C ARG A 22 15.06 -15.73 -7.53
N LEU A 23 14.28 -16.62 -8.15
CA LEU A 23 13.16 -16.25 -9.01
C LEU A 23 11.99 -15.66 -8.21
N ILE A 24 11.69 -16.23 -7.05
CA ILE A 24 10.70 -15.69 -6.11
C ILE A 24 11.11 -14.29 -5.64
N ALA A 25 12.38 -14.10 -5.29
CA ALA A 25 12.90 -12.80 -4.88
C ALA A 25 12.78 -11.75 -6.01
N ALA A 26 13.12 -12.12 -7.24
CA ALA A 26 12.99 -11.24 -8.41
C ALA A 26 11.52 -10.86 -8.69
N LEU A 27 10.61 -11.83 -8.74
CA LEU A 27 9.18 -11.57 -8.97
C LEU A 27 8.55 -10.73 -7.85
N SER A 28 8.99 -10.93 -6.61
CA SER A 28 8.54 -10.12 -5.47
C SER A 28 8.99 -8.67 -5.58
N ALA A 29 10.21 -8.43 -6.08
CA ALA A 29 10.71 -7.09 -6.36
C ALA A 29 9.92 -6.44 -7.51
N ASP A 30 9.73 -7.14 -8.62
CA ASP A 30 8.97 -6.63 -9.77
C ASP A 30 7.53 -6.27 -9.40
N LEU A 31 6.86 -7.11 -8.60
CA LEU A 31 5.52 -6.82 -8.10
C LEU A 31 5.49 -5.59 -7.19
N ARG A 32 6.50 -5.40 -6.34
CA ARG A 32 6.60 -4.23 -5.47
C ARG A 32 6.75 -2.96 -6.31
N ASP A 33 7.65 -2.97 -7.29
CA ASP A 33 7.92 -1.83 -8.16
C ASP A 33 6.70 -1.47 -9.03
N ALA A 34 6.05 -2.48 -9.62
CA ALA A 34 4.83 -2.28 -10.41
C ALA A 34 3.69 -1.68 -9.57
N ARG A 35 3.53 -2.16 -8.33
CA ARG A 35 2.50 -1.65 -7.42
C ARG A 35 2.77 -0.20 -7.02
N GLN A 36 4.03 0.14 -6.72
CA GLN A 36 4.43 1.50 -6.40
C GLN A 36 4.20 2.46 -7.57
N ALA A 37 4.60 2.08 -8.78
CA ALA A 37 4.39 2.88 -9.99
C ALA A 37 2.90 3.12 -10.28
N SER A 38 2.07 2.08 -10.10
CA SER A 38 0.62 2.16 -10.29
C SER A 38 -0.04 3.13 -9.29
N VAL A 39 0.30 3.05 -8.00
CA VAL A 39 -0.23 3.98 -6.99
C VAL A 39 0.17 5.42 -7.32
N HIS A 40 1.43 5.66 -7.70
CA HIS A 40 1.89 6.99 -8.03
C HIS A 40 1.15 7.57 -9.24
N ALA A 41 0.97 6.77 -10.29
CA ALA A 41 0.22 7.17 -11.48
C ALA A 41 -1.25 7.48 -11.15
N MET A 42 -1.90 6.63 -10.34
CA MET A 42 -3.30 6.82 -9.93
C MET A 42 -3.48 8.11 -9.11
N LEU A 43 -2.63 8.35 -8.11
CA LEU A 43 -2.68 9.56 -7.29
C LEU A 43 -2.44 10.82 -8.13
N GLY A 44 -1.51 10.76 -9.09
CA GLY A 44 -1.29 11.83 -10.05
C GLY A 44 -2.51 12.13 -10.91
N GLN A 45 -3.19 11.09 -11.43
CA GLN A 45 -4.41 11.25 -12.22
C GLN A 45 -5.59 11.82 -11.43
N LEU A 46 -5.75 11.41 -10.17
CA LEU A 46 -6.78 11.98 -9.29
C LEU A 46 -6.54 13.47 -9.09
N ARG A 47 -5.30 13.86 -8.80
CA ARG A 47 -4.93 15.27 -8.58
C ARG A 47 -5.11 16.14 -9.83
N LEU A 48 -4.86 15.59 -11.02
CA LEU A 48 -5.13 16.27 -12.30
C LEU A 48 -6.62 16.53 -12.54
N ARG A 49 -7.50 15.76 -11.89
CA ARG A 49 -8.96 15.90 -11.98
C ARG A 49 -9.56 16.59 -10.76
N GLU A 50 -8.75 17.34 -10.01
CA GLU A 50 -9.14 18.03 -8.78
C GLU A 50 -9.72 17.10 -7.69
N ALA A 51 -9.49 15.78 -7.82
CA ALA A 51 -9.90 14.80 -6.84
C ALA A 51 -8.77 14.57 -5.83
N VAL A 52 -9.13 14.61 -4.54
CA VAL A 52 -8.19 14.60 -3.43
C VAL A 52 -8.61 13.54 -2.42
N LEU A 53 -7.63 12.85 -1.83
CA LEU A 53 -7.90 11.91 -0.75
C LEU A 53 -8.08 12.67 0.56
N LEU A 54 -9.24 12.48 1.21
CA LEU A 54 -9.56 13.08 2.50
C LEU A 54 -9.63 11.99 3.57
N TYR A 55 -8.82 12.11 4.60
CA TYR A 55 -8.92 11.32 5.82
C TYR A 55 -9.87 11.98 6.80
N VAL A 56 -10.92 11.22 7.15
CA VAL A 56 -12.02 11.64 8.04
C VAL A 56 -11.94 10.98 9.41
N GLY A 57 -10.87 10.23 9.71
CA GLY A 57 -10.62 9.67 11.04
C GLY A 57 -10.08 10.72 12.02
N ARG A 58 -9.79 10.32 13.26
CA ARG A 58 -9.29 11.23 14.32
C ARG A 58 -7.78 11.14 14.53
N ASP A 59 -7.14 10.11 14.00
CA ASP A 59 -5.72 9.82 14.25
C ASP A 59 -5.01 9.55 12.91
N SER A 60 -4.57 10.64 12.27
CA SER A 60 -3.85 10.56 10.99
C SER A 60 -2.47 9.91 11.12
N ASP A 61 -1.86 9.94 12.31
CA ASP A 61 -0.54 9.37 12.54
C ASP A 61 -0.63 7.84 12.58
N SER A 62 -1.69 7.30 13.19
CA SER A 62 -1.98 5.86 13.14
C SER A 62 -2.19 5.35 11.71
N LEU A 63 -2.76 6.17 10.82
CA LEU A 63 -2.99 5.79 9.42
C LEU A 63 -1.66 5.64 8.68
N ALA A 64 -0.70 6.54 8.89
CA ALA A 64 0.60 6.46 8.24
C ALA A 64 1.34 5.17 8.63
N VAL A 65 1.24 4.75 9.90
CA VAL A 65 1.79 3.48 10.39
C VAL A 65 1.08 2.30 9.72
N GLN A 66 -0.25 2.27 9.72
CA GLN A 66 -1.03 1.20 9.08
C GLN A 66 -0.75 1.07 7.58
N LEU A 67 -0.63 2.19 6.87
CA LEU A 67 -0.27 2.21 5.45
C LEU A 67 1.15 1.68 5.23
N THR A 68 2.08 1.99 6.13
CA THR A 68 3.46 1.51 6.07
C THR A 68 3.52 0.00 6.28
N GLU A 69 2.78 -0.53 7.24
CA GLU A 69 2.71 -1.96 7.50
C GLU A 69 2.03 -2.73 6.35
N ALA A 70 0.96 -2.17 5.78
CA ALA A 70 0.18 -2.85 4.74
C ALA A 70 0.81 -2.77 3.34
N PHE A 71 1.45 -1.65 3.00
CA PHE A 71 1.89 -1.35 1.63
C PHE A 71 3.36 -0.97 1.50
N GLY A 72 4.07 -0.86 2.61
CA GLY A 72 5.47 -0.41 2.64
C GLY A 72 5.61 1.11 2.69
N VAL A 73 6.79 1.55 3.14
CA VAL A 73 7.12 2.97 3.39
C VAL A 73 6.91 3.86 2.16
N ASP A 74 7.28 3.38 0.97
CA ASP A 74 7.26 4.18 -0.25
C ASP A 74 5.83 4.53 -0.69
N VAL A 75 4.94 3.53 -0.64
CA VAL A 75 3.52 3.70 -0.95
C VAL A 75 2.84 4.54 0.14
N ALA A 76 3.13 4.26 1.42
CA ALA A 76 2.60 5.03 2.53
C ALA A 76 2.97 6.51 2.39
N ARG A 77 4.23 6.83 2.09
CA ARG A 77 4.69 8.20 1.85
C ARG A 77 3.96 8.85 0.67
N ALA A 78 3.80 8.15 -0.46
CA ALA A 78 3.10 8.69 -1.63
C ALA A 78 1.62 9.03 -1.31
N VAL A 79 0.95 8.13 -0.59
CA VAL A 79 -0.44 8.33 -0.14
C VAL A 79 -0.52 9.49 0.86
N SER A 80 0.31 9.49 1.91
CA SER A 80 0.33 10.55 2.93
C SER A 80 0.61 11.93 2.34
N ASN A 81 1.50 12.05 1.35
CA ASN A 81 1.76 13.31 0.66
C ASN A 81 0.57 13.83 -0.17
N SER A 82 -0.33 12.93 -0.55
CA SER A 82 -1.53 13.24 -1.35
C SER A 82 -2.80 13.29 -0.48
N LEU A 83 -2.66 13.05 0.82
CA LEU A 83 -3.75 12.91 1.77
C LEU A 83 -3.97 14.23 2.53
N PHE A 84 -5.22 14.65 2.59
CA PHE A 84 -5.64 15.77 3.40
C PHE A 84 -6.33 15.24 4.64
N VAL A 85 -6.03 15.83 5.79
CA VAL A 85 -6.65 15.46 7.07
C VAL A 85 -7.75 16.45 7.36
N LEU A 86 -8.97 15.97 7.51
CA LEU A 86 -10.15 16.81 7.77
C LEU A 86 -9.96 17.68 9.02
N ASP A 87 -9.27 17.17 10.04
CA ASP A 87 -9.00 17.92 11.27
C ASP A 87 -8.06 19.13 11.09
N ASN A 88 -7.26 19.14 10.02
CA ASN A 88 -6.38 20.25 9.67
C ASN A 88 -7.03 21.23 8.67
N ALA A 89 -8.25 20.93 8.19
CA ALA A 89 -8.93 21.78 7.24
C ALA A 89 -9.41 23.09 7.90
N PRO A 90 -9.26 24.24 7.23
CA PRO A 90 -9.72 25.55 7.72
C PRO A 90 -11.24 25.71 7.55
N VAL A 91 -12.00 24.76 8.10
CA VAL A 91 -13.46 24.74 8.08
C VAL A 91 -13.97 24.80 9.52
N ALA A 92 -15.15 25.40 9.70
CA ALA A 92 -15.82 25.46 10.98
C ALA A 92 -16.05 24.05 11.55
N THR A 93 -15.98 23.91 12.86
CA THR A 93 -16.16 22.64 13.56
C THR A 93 -17.49 21.97 13.20
N GLU A 94 -18.55 22.74 13.04
CA GLU A 94 -19.87 22.26 12.63
C GLU A 94 -19.84 21.56 11.26
N VAL A 95 -19.15 22.16 10.28
CA VAL A 95 -18.98 21.60 8.94
C VAL A 95 -18.13 20.33 8.98
N ARG A 96 -17.10 20.33 9.83
CA ARG A 96 -16.22 19.19 10.03
C ARG A 96 -16.97 17.99 10.58
N GLU A 97 -17.78 18.19 11.61
CA GLU A 97 -18.60 17.13 12.20
C GLU A 97 -19.71 16.68 11.24
N ALA A 98 -20.27 17.58 10.43
CA ALA A 98 -21.21 17.22 9.37
C ALA A 98 -20.57 16.29 8.31
N ILE A 99 -19.36 16.62 7.83
CA ILE A 99 -18.60 15.75 6.92
C ILE A 99 -18.29 14.42 7.60
N ARG A 100 -17.83 14.43 8.85
CA ARG A 100 -17.52 13.22 9.63
C ARG A 100 -18.75 12.32 9.79
N ALA A 101 -19.90 12.90 10.11
CA ALA A 101 -21.17 12.19 10.22
C ALA A 101 -21.60 11.58 8.87
N ALA A 102 -21.55 12.37 7.78
CA ALA A 102 -21.92 11.92 6.44
C ALA A 102 -21.03 10.79 5.91
N THR A 103 -19.75 10.77 6.30
CA THR A 103 -18.79 9.77 5.84
C THR A 103 -18.82 8.48 6.70
N ASN A 104 -19.06 8.59 8.00
CA ASN A 104 -19.02 7.44 8.93
C ASN A 104 -20.34 6.66 9.04
N HIS A 105 -21.49 7.31 8.88
CA HIS A 105 -22.80 6.66 9.04
C HIS A 105 -23.44 6.24 7.70
N GLY A 106 -22.63 6.25 6.63
CA GLY A 106 -23.13 6.19 5.27
C GLY A 106 -23.77 7.51 4.88
N MET A 107 -23.54 7.94 3.64
CA MET A 107 -24.33 9.00 3.05
C MET A 107 -25.80 8.66 3.29
N ASN A 108 -26.53 9.47 4.07
CA ASN A 108 -27.93 9.69 3.73
C ASN A 108 -27.87 10.11 2.27
N ARG A 109 -28.26 9.20 1.36
CA ARG A 109 -28.34 9.47 -0.07
C ARG A 109 -29.04 10.82 -0.21
N TRP A 110 -28.29 11.84 -0.63
CA TRP A 110 -28.86 13.03 -1.22
C TRP A 110 -29.32 12.69 -2.63
#